data_AF-A0A103E104-F1
#
_entry.id   AF-A0A103E104-F1
#
_cell.length_a   1.000
_cell.length_b   1.000
_cell.length_c   1.000
_cell.angle_alpha   90.00
_cell.angle_beta   90.00
_cell.angle_gamma   90.00
#
_symmetry.space_group_name_H-M   'P 1'
#
loop_
_entity.id
_entity.type
_entity.pdbx_description
1 polymer ?
#
loop_
_entity_poly.entity_id
_entity_poly.type
_entity_poly.pdbx_seq_one_letter_code
_entity_poly.pdbx_strand_id
1 'polypeptide(L)'
;MKPVIALVGRPNVGKSTLFNRLTRSRDALVADLPGLTRDRHYGEGRIGARPYLVVDTGGFEPVAKDGILHEMARQTRQAVEEADVVVFIVDGRNGLAPQDKSIADYLRKTGRPIFLVVNKAEGMKYTAVAADFYELGLGDPRAISAAHGDGVTDMINEALDVAYAGQPEESDENAAARGTKIAIVGRPNVGKSTLVNTLIGEERVIAFDMPGTTRDSIYVDFERNGRQYTLIDTAGLRRRGKVFEAIEKFSVVKTLQSIADANVVILLLDARQDISDQDAHIAGFVVEQGRALVVGVNKWDGLDPHVRERTKADLARKLKFLDFAKFHFISAAEKTGIGPLMRSVDDAYAAAMKKLPTPKLTRALIEAVEFQQPRRRGPVRPKLRYAHQGGQNPPIIVIHGNALDAVTDTYKRYLENRFRETFSLTGTPLRIEFRSSTNPYADKE
;
A
#
# COMPACT_ATOMS: atom_id res chain seq x y z
N MET A 1 2.34 -12.66 2.66
CA MET A 1 1.90 -11.23 2.72
C MET A 1 3.04 -10.38 3.21
N LYS A 2 3.13 -9.10 2.80
CA LYS A 2 4.19 -8.19 3.28
C LYS A 2 4.12 -8.06 4.82
N PRO A 3 5.26 -8.16 5.54
CA PRO A 3 5.29 -7.91 6.97
C PRO A 3 4.86 -6.49 7.34
N VAL A 4 4.28 -6.33 8.52
CA VAL A 4 3.87 -5.04 9.07
C VAL A 4 4.72 -4.68 10.28
N ILE A 5 5.26 -3.47 10.25
CA ILE A 5 6.08 -2.89 11.30
C ILE A 5 5.35 -1.70 11.91
N ALA A 6 5.03 -1.76 13.21
CA ALA A 6 4.44 -0.64 13.93
C ALA A 6 5.51 0.18 14.64
N LEU A 7 5.56 1.49 14.37
CA LEU A 7 6.39 2.43 15.10
C LEU A 7 5.61 2.96 16.30
N VAL A 8 6.11 2.70 17.50
CA VAL A 8 5.47 3.01 18.77
C VAL A 8 6.40 3.87 19.62
N GLY A 9 5.83 4.79 20.40
CA GLY A 9 6.59 5.60 21.35
C GLY A 9 5.83 6.85 21.75
N ARG A 10 6.29 7.52 22.80
CA ARG A 10 5.71 8.79 23.24
C ARG A 10 5.88 9.89 22.17
N PRO A 11 5.16 11.03 22.27
CA PRO A 11 5.36 12.15 21.36
C PRO A 11 6.83 12.63 21.31
N ASN A 12 7.24 13.17 20.15
CA ASN A 12 8.54 13.82 19.93
C ASN A 12 9.80 12.95 20.05
N VAL A 13 9.69 11.63 20.14
CA VAL A 13 10.85 10.69 20.09
C VAL A 13 11.44 10.51 18.69
N GLY A 14 10.79 11.05 17.65
CA GLY A 14 11.24 11.00 16.26
C GLY A 14 10.65 9.87 15.41
N LYS A 15 9.47 9.33 15.78
CA LYS A 15 8.77 8.30 15.01
C LYS A 15 8.50 8.73 13.57
N SER A 16 7.95 9.92 13.35
CA SER A 16 7.64 10.41 12.00
C SER A 16 8.91 10.69 11.18
N THR A 17 10.02 11.02 11.82
CA THR A 17 11.33 11.11 11.16
C THR A 17 11.80 9.74 10.69
N LEU A 18 11.69 8.71 11.54
CA LEU A 18 12.04 7.35 11.19
C LEU A 18 11.09 6.78 10.12
N PHE A 19 9.78 6.96 10.28
CA PHE A 19 8.76 6.59 9.31
C PHE A 19 9.10 7.13 7.92
N ASN A 20 9.34 8.45 7.83
CA ASN A 20 9.74 9.09 6.60
C ASN A 20 11.02 8.47 6.02
N ARG A 21 12.02 8.16 6.84
CA ARG A 21 13.25 7.54 6.35
C ARG A 21 13.03 6.12 5.84
N LEU A 22 12.18 5.33 6.51
CA LEU A 22 11.84 3.96 6.13
C LEU A 22 10.99 3.91 4.85
N THR A 23 10.17 4.93 4.60
CA THR A 23 9.33 5.02 3.39
C THR A 23 10.04 5.69 2.22
N ARG A 24 10.93 6.67 2.44
CA ARG A 24 11.65 7.45 1.41
C ARG A 24 12.68 6.68 0.55
N SER A 25 12.56 5.36 0.41
CA SER A 25 13.04 4.74 -0.83
C SER A 25 12.33 5.47 -1.99
N ARG A 26 13.03 5.81 -3.08
CA ARG A 26 12.64 6.81 -4.11
C ARG A 26 11.23 6.63 -4.74
N ASP A 27 10.53 5.55 -4.42
CA ASP A 27 9.23 5.14 -4.96
C ASP A 27 8.06 5.12 -3.95
N ALA A 28 8.28 5.36 -2.66
CA ALA A 28 7.20 5.32 -1.65
C ALA A 28 6.77 6.72 -1.22
N LEU A 29 5.60 7.12 -1.69
CA LEU A 29 4.86 8.29 -1.19
C LEU A 29 4.00 7.84 0.01
N VAL A 30 3.87 8.75 0.98
CA VAL A 30 3.11 8.52 2.22
C VAL A 30 1.63 8.74 1.93
N ALA A 31 0.82 7.70 2.12
CA ALA A 31 -0.63 7.86 2.12
C ALA A 31 -1.07 8.42 3.48
N ASP A 32 -1.50 9.67 3.48
CA ASP A 32 -2.40 10.17 4.52
C ASP A 32 -3.80 9.60 4.21
N LEU A 33 -4.37 8.79 5.10
CA LEU A 33 -5.71 8.20 4.97
C LEU A 33 -6.76 8.95 5.84
N PRO A 34 -7.30 10.09 5.41
CA PRO A 34 -8.47 10.73 6.02
C PRO A 34 -9.68 9.81 6.14
N GLY A 35 -10.31 9.87 7.31
CA GLY A 35 -11.44 9.01 7.72
C GLY A 35 -11.09 8.01 8.82
N LEU A 36 -9.80 7.82 9.13
CA LEU A 36 -9.31 6.94 10.20
C LEU A 36 -8.31 7.68 11.10
N THR A 37 -8.79 8.77 11.71
CA THR A 37 -8.05 9.70 12.61
C THR A 37 -6.83 10.40 12.01
N ARG A 38 -6.57 11.61 12.50
CA ARG A 38 -5.58 12.58 11.98
C ARG A 38 -4.11 12.22 12.30
N ASP A 39 -3.87 11.09 12.97
CA ASP A 39 -2.61 10.80 13.67
C ASP A 39 -1.83 9.57 13.16
N ARG A 40 -2.27 8.91 12.06
CA ARG A 40 -1.57 7.72 11.54
C ARG A 40 -1.16 7.84 10.08
N HIS A 41 0.11 7.56 9.84
CA HIS A 41 0.69 7.47 8.51
C HIS A 41 0.98 6.00 8.19
N TYR A 42 0.57 5.58 7.00
CA TYR A 42 0.88 4.26 6.47
C TYR A 42 1.81 4.44 5.29
N GLY A 43 2.80 3.57 5.19
CA GLY A 43 3.73 3.61 4.08
C GLY A 43 4.31 2.24 3.79
N GLU A 44 4.86 2.11 2.60
CA GLU A 44 5.67 0.96 2.23
C GLU A 44 7.14 1.34 2.32
N GLY A 45 7.95 0.47 2.91
CA GLY A 45 9.39 0.53 2.84
C GLY A 45 9.95 -0.71 2.14
N ARG A 46 11.20 -0.62 1.70
CA ARG A 46 11.90 -1.74 1.09
C ARG A 46 13.38 -1.70 1.39
N ILE A 47 13.93 -2.85 1.78
CA ILE A 47 15.38 -3.02 1.97
C ILE A 47 15.85 -4.21 1.17
N GLY A 48 16.76 -3.93 0.22
CA GLY A 48 17.12 -4.90 -0.80
C GLY A 48 15.89 -5.39 -1.56
N ALA A 49 15.65 -6.70 -1.53
CA ALA A 49 14.50 -7.35 -2.14
C ALA A 49 13.31 -7.55 -1.17
N ARG A 50 13.40 -7.09 0.09
CA ARG A 50 12.40 -7.36 1.14
C ARG A 50 11.49 -6.14 1.35
N PRO A 51 10.26 -6.14 0.80
CA PRO A 51 9.29 -5.07 1.06
C PRO A 51 8.61 -5.27 2.42
N TYR A 52 8.11 -4.19 3.01
CA TYR A 52 7.34 -4.22 4.25
C TYR A 52 6.40 -3.01 4.33
N LEU A 53 5.34 -3.14 5.12
CA LEU A 53 4.48 -2.02 5.49
C LEU A 53 4.94 -1.45 6.83
N VAL A 54 4.94 -0.13 6.94
CA VAL A 54 5.25 0.58 8.18
C VAL A 54 4.07 1.46 8.58
N VAL A 55 3.76 1.45 9.87
CA VAL A 55 2.65 2.22 10.46
C VAL A 55 3.21 3.14 11.53
N ASP A 56 3.05 4.45 11.36
CA ASP A 56 3.28 5.42 12.44
C ASP A 56 2.02 5.50 13.29
N THR A 57 2.12 5.09 14.55
CA THR A 57 0.99 5.05 15.47
C THR A 57 0.69 6.40 16.14
N GLY A 58 1.47 7.44 15.85
CA GLY A 58 1.32 8.76 16.46
C GLY A 58 1.77 8.77 17.94
N GLY A 59 1.42 9.81 18.69
CA GLY A 59 1.69 9.85 20.15
C GLY A 59 1.01 8.67 20.86
N PHE A 60 1.76 7.64 21.24
CA PHE A 60 1.18 6.44 21.85
C PHE A 60 0.88 6.73 23.33
N GLU A 61 -0.39 6.92 23.68
CA GLU A 61 -0.87 7.01 25.06
C GLU A 61 -1.78 5.81 25.40
N PRO A 62 -1.29 4.84 26.20
CA PRO A 62 -2.05 3.62 26.49
C PRO A 62 -3.18 3.83 27.49
N VAL A 63 -3.29 4.98 28.16
CA VAL A 63 -4.19 5.18 29.31
C VAL A 63 -5.09 6.40 29.11
N ALA A 64 -6.08 6.29 28.23
CA ALA A 64 -7.18 7.25 28.16
C ALA A 64 -8.48 6.58 28.60
N LYS A 65 -9.11 7.10 29.66
CA LYS A 65 -10.30 6.51 30.26
C LYS A 65 -11.61 6.95 29.59
N ASP A 66 -11.68 8.14 29.00
CA ASP A 66 -12.88 8.67 28.32
C ASP A 66 -12.55 9.62 27.14
N GLY A 67 -13.52 9.84 26.24
CA GLY A 67 -13.46 10.84 25.16
C GLY A 67 -12.68 10.41 23.90
N ILE A 68 -12.35 11.37 23.04
CA ILE A 68 -11.61 11.17 21.76
C ILE A 68 -10.28 10.44 22.00
N LEU A 69 -9.62 10.69 23.13
CA LEU A 69 -8.38 10.05 23.54
C LEU A 69 -8.53 8.53 23.78
N HIS A 70 -9.69 8.06 24.25
CA HIS A 70 -9.97 6.63 24.42
C HIS A 70 -10.07 5.89 23.09
N GLU A 71 -10.71 6.52 22.10
CA GLU A 71 -10.82 5.96 20.75
C GLU A 71 -9.45 5.93 20.05
N MET A 72 -8.64 6.97 20.23
CA MET A 72 -7.25 7.01 19.76
C MET A 72 -6.41 5.88 20.38
N ALA A 73 -6.48 5.69 21.70
CA ALA A 73 -5.79 4.60 22.38
C ALA A 73 -6.22 3.22 21.86
N ARG A 74 -7.53 2.99 21.68
CA ARG A 74 -8.07 1.72 21.17
C ARG A 74 -7.50 1.36 19.79
N GLN A 75 -7.46 2.33 18.90
CA GLN A 75 -7.03 2.09 17.53
C GLN A 75 -5.48 1.99 17.41
N THR A 76 -4.73 2.69 18.25
CA THR A 76 -3.27 2.58 18.34
C THR A 76 -2.83 1.22 18.90
N ARG A 77 -3.59 0.67 19.85
CA ARG A 77 -3.45 -0.73 20.29
C ARG A 77 -3.70 -1.73 19.16
N GLN A 78 -4.73 -1.49 18.35
CA GLN A 78 -5.05 -2.38 17.22
C GLN A 78 -3.89 -2.47 16.21
N ALA A 79 -3.23 -1.35 15.88
CA ALA A 79 -2.06 -1.38 14.99
C ALA A 79 -0.90 -2.22 15.56
N VAL A 80 -0.67 -2.15 16.87
CA VAL A 80 0.33 -2.99 17.57
C VAL A 80 -0.08 -4.46 17.56
N GLU A 81 -1.35 -4.74 17.84
CA GLU A 81 -1.89 -6.11 17.84
C GLU A 81 -1.89 -6.74 16.44
N GLU A 82 -1.86 -5.95 15.37
CA GLU A 82 -1.84 -6.41 13.98
C GLU A 82 -0.43 -6.48 13.38
N ALA A 83 0.56 -5.81 13.99
CA ALA A 83 1.92 -5.77 13.49
C ALA A 83 2.69 -7.08 13.73
N ASP A 84 3.48 -7.50 12.75
CA ASP A 84 4.39 -8.64 12.88
C ASP A 84 5.55 -8.31 13.81
N VAL A 85 6.01 -7.06 13.77
CA VAL A 85 7.07 -6.53 14.65
C VAL A 85 6.73 -5.12 15.13
N VAL A 86 7.02 -4.84 16.40
CA VAL A 86 6.87 -3.51 17.00
C VAL A 86 8.24 -2.88 17.19
N VAL A 87 8.46 -1.70 16.63
CA VAL A 87 9.64 -0.87 16.88
C VAL A 87 9.25 0.17 17.92
N PHE A 88 9.73 -0.01 19.16
CA PHE A 88 9.47 0.90 20.26
C PHE A 88 10.60 1.93 20.38
N ILE A 89 10.28 3.19 20.09
CA ILE A 89 11.22 4.29 19.94
C ILE A 89 11.21 5.15 21.20
N VAL A 90 12.39 5.31 21.78
CA VAL A 90 12.67 6.19 22.93
C VAL A 90 13.69 7.27 22.53
N ASP A 91 13.83 8.31 23.35
CA ASP A 91 14.69 9.47 23.05
C ASP A 91 15.98 9.41 23.89
N GLY A 92 17.11 9.15 23.23
CA GLY A 92 18.42 9.04 23.90
C GLY A 92 18.95 10.36 24.48
N ARG A 93 18.45 11.53 24.02
CA ARG A 93 18.87 12.83 24.57
C ARG A 93 18.14 13.18 25.86
N ASN A 94 16.86 12.82 25.92
CA ASN A 94 16.00 13.13 27.05
C ASN A 94 15.96 12.00 28.09
N GLY A 95 16.57 10.85 27.78
CA GLY A 95 16.59 9.69 28.67
C GLY A 95 15.22 9.03 28.83
N LEU A 96 15.13 8.15 29.82
CA LEU A 96 13.95 7.35 30.11
C LEU A 96 12.83 8.16 30.78
N ALA A 97 11.66 8.24 30.16
CA ALA A 97 10.49 8.92 30.74
C ALA A 97 9.51 7.93 31.41
N PRO A 98 8.67 8.38 32.37
CA PRO A 98 7.62 7.53 32.97
C PRO A 98 6.62 6.97 31.94
N GLN A 99 6.35 7.73 30.88
CA GLN A 99 5.51 7.27 29.77
C GLN A 99 6.16 6.09 29.03
N ASP A 100 7.48 6.04 28.90
CA ASP A 100 8.16 4.94 28.21
C ASP A 100 8.00 3.63 29.01
N LYS A 101 7.98 3.69 30.34
CA LYS A 101 7.69 2.53 31.21
C LYS A 101 6.27 2.00 31.02
N SER A 102 5.27 2.88 30.98
CA SER A 102 3.87 2.46 30.79
C SER A 102 3.60 1.87 29.41
N ILE A 103 4.27 2.39 28.37
CA ILE A 103 4.23 1.83 27.01
C ILE A 103 4.90 0.46 26.99
N ALA A 104 6.09 0.31 27.59
CA ALA A 104 6.79 -0.96 27.67
C ALA A 104 5.97 -2.04 28.39
N ASP A 105 5.33 -1.69 29.52
CA ASP A 105 4.45 -2.60 30.26
C ASP A 105 3.25 -3.09 29.43
N TYR A 106 2.69 -2.21 28.60
CA TYR A 106 1.64 -2.60 27.65
C TYR A 106 2.19 -3.52 26.57
N LEU A 107 3.31 -3.14 25.92
CA LEU A 107 3.89 -3.89 24.82
C LEU A 107 4.29 -5.32 25.24
N ARG A 108 4.85 -5.51 26.44
CA ARG A 108 5.19 -6.84 26.98
C ARG A 108 3.98 -7.79 27.02
N LYS A 109 2.77 -7.27 27.22
CA LYS A 109 1.54 -8.08 27.29
C LYS A 109 1.00 -8.49 25.92
N THR A 110 1.49 -7.90 24.83
CA THR A 110 0.99 -8.15 23.47
C THR A 110 1.53 -9.45 22.87
N GLY A 111 2.65 -9.98 23.40
CA GLY A 111 3.32 -11.16 22.84
C GLY A 111 3.98 -10.93 21.48
N ARG A 112 3.98 -9.70 20.96
CA ARG A 112 4.63 -9.34 19.70
C ARG A 112 6.15 -9.18 19.90
N PRO A 113 6.98 -9.52 18.90
CA PRO A 113 8.39 -9.18 18.91
C PRO A 113 8.58 -7.65 19.00
N ILE A 114 9.34 -7.19 19.98
CA ILE A 114 9.58 -5.77 20.25
C ILE A 114 11.05 -5.46 20.06
N PHE A 115 11.33 -4.45 19.23
CA PHE A 115 12.65 -3.89 19.03
C PHE A 115 12.71 -2.54 19.74
N LEU A 116 13.43 -2.50 20.86
CA LEU A 116 13.69 -1.26 21.58
C LEU A 116 14.76 -0.44 20.83
N VAL A 117 14.40 0.79 20.46
CA VAL A 117 15.21 1.67 19.62
C VAL A 117 15.40 3.01 20.32
N VAL A 118 16.65 3.33 20.62
CA VAL A 118 17.03 4.61 21.22
C VAL A 118 17.42 5.58 20.10
N ASN A 119 16.49 6.48 19.76
CA ASN A 119 16.70 7.45 18.69
C ASN A 119 17.40 8.72 19.20
N LYS A 120 17.92 9.53 18.28
CA LYS A 120 18.70 10.76 18.54
C LYS A 120 20.05 10.52 19.22
N ALA A 121 20.67 9.37 18.94
CA ALA A 121 21.93 8.95 19.53
C ALA A 121 23.18 9.54 18.83
N GLU A 122 23.01 10.48 17.91
CA GLU A 122 24.13 11.13 17.20
C GLU A 122 25.21 11.68 18.15
N GLY A 123 26.46 11.29 17.89
CA GLY A 123 27.63 11.76 18.66
C GLY A 123 27.75 11.18 20.07
N MET A 124 26.91 10.23 20.46
CA MET A 124 26.91 9.65 21.81
C MET A 124 27.62 8.29 21.85
N LYS A 125 28.21 7.95 23.01
CA LYS A 125 28.76 6.60 23.24
C LYS A 125 27.62 5.62 23.54
N TYR A 126 27.56 4.51 22.81
CA TYR A 126 26.52 3.47 22.94
C TYR A 126 26.26 3.05 24.39
N THR A 127 27.33 2.78 25.15
CA THR A 127 27.25 2.33 26.54
C THR A 127 26.58 3.34 27.47
N ALA A 128 26.73 4.64 27.21
CA ALA A 128 26.11 5.70 28.02
C ALA A 128 24.63 5.89 27.68
N VAL A 129 24.24 5.64 26.43
CA VAL A 129 22.88 5.84 25.95
C VAL A 129 21.99 4.65 26.27
N ALA A 130 22.49 3.42 26.12
CA ALA A 130 21.70 2.20 26.29
C ALA A 130 21.43 1.83 27.76
N ALA A 131 22.31 2.25 28.69
CA ALA A 131 22.29 1.84 30.10
C ALA A 131 20.91 2.04 30.76
N ASP A 132 20.34 3.23 30.62
CA ASP A 132 19.06 3.60 31.24
C ASP A 132 17.88 2.80 30.68
N PHE A 133 17.96 2.36 29.42
CA PHE A 133 16.84 1.72 28.73
C PHE A 133 16.79 0.20 28.93
N TYR A 134 17.84 -0.44 29.45
CA TYR A 134 17.75 -1.85 29.88
C TYR A 134 16.69 -2.05 30.98
N GLU A 135 16.41 -1.02 31.80
CA GLU A 135 15.36 -1.06 32.83
C GLU A 135 13.97 -1.39 32.26
N LEU A 136 13.74 -1.13 30.97
CA LEU A 136 12.46 -1.43 30.31
C LEU A 136 12.19 -2.94 30.15
N GLY A 137 13.24 -3.77 30.22
CA GLY A 137 13.13 -5.23 30.11
C GLY A 137 12.69 -5.71 28.73
N LEU A 138 13.10 -5.03 27.66
CA LEU A 138 12.70 -5.30 26.27
C LEU A 138 13.85 -5.79 25.39
N GLY A 139 14.88 -6.39 25.99
CA GLY A 139 16.08 -6.83 25.29
C GLY A 139 17.11 -5.71 25.08
N ASP A 140 17.99 -5.89 24.10
CA ASP A 140 19.11 -4.98 23.83
C ASP A 140 18.65 -3.70 23.10
N PRO A 141 18.86 -2.49 23.67
CA PRO A 141 18.46 -1.24 23.06
C PRO A 141 19.34 -0.88 21.85
N ARG A 142 18.73 -0.70 20.67
CA ARG A 142 19.45 -0.32 19.45
C ARG A 142 19.54 1.20 19.33
N ALA A 143 20.75 1.75 19.39
CA ALA A 143 20.98 3.17 19.19
C ALA A 143 20.91 3.53 17.70
N ILE A 144 20.09 4.53 17.36
CA ILE A 144 19.97 5.02 15.98
C ILE A 144 19.98 6.55 15.93
N SER A 145 20.22 7.09 14.73
CA SER A 145 19.82 8.44 14.37
C SER A 145 18.87 8.41 13.18
N ALA A 146 17.57 8.59 13.41
CA ALA A 146 16.60 8.69 12.32
C ALA A 146 16.84 9.92 11.43
N ALA A 147 17.44 11.00 11.98
CA ALA A 147 17.75 12.20 11.23
C ALA A 147 18.92 11.98 10.26
N HIS A 148 19.99 11.32 10.69
CA HIS A 148 21.21 11.10 9.89
C HIS A 148 21.21 9.77 9.13
N GLY A 149 20.54 8.74 9.66
CA GLY A 149 20.41 7.40 9.08
C GLY A 149 21.21 6.33 9.81
N ASP A 150 22.01 6.70 10.80
CA ASP A 150 22.91 5.81 11.53
C ASP A 150 22.12 4.70 12.25
N GLY A 151 22.56 3.45 12.10
CA GLY A 151 21.94 2.27 12.72
C GLY A 151 20.55 1.90 12.21
N VAL A 152 19.93 2.71 11.34
CA VAL A 152 18.56 2.48 10.86
C VAL A 152 18.47 1.21 10.03
N THR A 153 19.42 1.02 9.09
CA THR A 153 19.46 -0.13 8.17
C THR A 153 19.67 -1.47 8.89
N ASP A 154 20.49 -1.49 9.94
CA ASP A 154 20.76 -2.73 10.69
C ASP A 154 19.53 -3.09 11.54
N MET A 155 18.97 -2.12 12.27
CA MET A 155 17.77 -2.29 13.10
C MET A 155 16.59 -2.87 12.33
N ILE A 156 16.32 -2.35 11.14
CA ILE A 156 15.22 -2.80 10.29
C ILE A 156 15.52 -4.15 9.62
N ASN A 157 16.78 -4.45 9.27
CA ASN A 157 17.14 -5.77 8.75
C ASN A 157 16.86 -6.85 9.78
N GLU A 158 17.27 -6.63 11.03
CA GLU A 158 16.98 -7.56 12.13
C GLU A 158 15.47 -7.69 12.40
N ALA A 159 14.73 -6.56 12.35
CA ALA A 159 13.28 -6.60 12.48
C ALA A 159 12.63 -7.43 11.36
N LEU A 160 13.10 -7.30 10.12
CA LEU A 160 12.62 -8.09 9.00
C LEU A 160 13.01 -9.56 9.11
N ASP A 161 14.20 -9.89 9.60
CA ASP A 161 14.62 -11.28 9.82
C ASP A 161 13.62 -12.00 10.75
N VAL A 162 13.22 -11.35 11.85
CA VAL A 162 12.19 -11.88 12.75
C VAL A 162 10.82 -11.95 12.07
N ALA A 163 10.43 -10.91 11.33
CA ALA A 163 9.12 -10.85 10.71
C ALA A 163 8.94 -11.90 9.60
N TYR A 164 9.99 -12.18 8.82
CA TYR A 164 9.98 -13.18 7.76
C TYR A 164 10.22 -14.60 8.27
N ALA A 165 10.95 -14.81 9.38
CA ALA A 165 11.15 -16.14 9.96
C ALA A 165 9.83 -16.85 10.33
N GLY A 166 8.77 -16.08 10.60
CA GLY A 166 7.42 -16.60 10.85
C GLY A 166 6.57 -16.85 9.60
N GLN A 167 7.03 -16.46 8.41
CA GLN A 167 6.30 -16.64 7.16
C GLN A 167 6.76 -17.94 6.46
N PRO A 168 5.83 -18.80 5.98
CA PRO A 168 6.21 -19.90 5.12
C PRO A 168 6.87 -19.32 3.85
N GLU A 169 8.04 -19.83 3.48
CA GLU A 169 8.64 -19.54 2.17
C GLU A 169 7.68 -20.06 1.08
N GLU A 170 6.97 -19.16 0.42
CA GLU A 170 6.32 -19.49 -0.84
C GLU A 170 7.40 -19.65 -1.89
N SER A 171 7.67 -20.89 -2.32
CA SER A 171 8.47 -21.16 -3.50
C SER A 171 7.87 -20.43 -4.73
N ASP A 172 8.71 -19.87 -5.60
CA ASP A 172 8.28 -19.17 -6.82
C ASP A 172 7.28 -19.99 -7.67
N GLU A 173 7.39 -21.32 -7.68
CA GLU A 173 6.47 -22.23 -8.36
C GLU A 173 5.04 -22.19 -7.79
N ASN A 174 4.89 -22.13 -6.47
CA ASN A 174 3.59 -22.05 -5.78
C ASN A 174 2.96 -20.65 -5.94
N ALA A 175 3.78 -19.59 -6.00
CA ALA A 175 3.30 -18.24 -6.26
C ALA A 175 2.82 -18.06 -7.72
N ALA A 176 3.50 -18.70 -8.67
CA ALA A 176 3.12 -18.72 -10.09
C ALA A 176 1.91 -19.63 -10.38
N ALA A 177 1.68 -20.66 -9.55
CA ALA A 177 0.51 -21.54 -9.65
C ALA A 177 -0.80 -20.85 -9.24
N ARG A 178 -0.73 -19.77 -8.46
CA ARG A 178 -1.92 -18.99 -8.11
C ARG A 178 -2.32 -18.11 -9.28
N GLY A 179 -3.59 -18.20 -9.68
CA GLY A 179 -4.17 -17.36 -10.72
C GLY A 179 -4.16 -15.86 -10.37
N THR A 180 -4.91 -15.05 -11.11
CA THR A 180 -4.93 -13.59 -10.87
C THR A 180 -5.39 -13.29 -9.44
N LYS A 181 -4.52 -12.68 -8.64
CA LYS A 181 -4.82 -12.29 -7.26
C LYS A 181 -5.68 -11.03 -7.24
N ILE A 182 -6.86 -11.12 -6.65
CA ILE A 182 -7.84 -10.04 -6.56
C ILE A 182 -8.09 -9.67 -5.10
N ALA A 183 -8.01 -8.39 -4.77
CA ALA A 183 -8.51 -7.86 -3.50
C ALA A 183 -9.76 -7.00 -3.73
N ILE A 184 -10.79 -7.17 -2.89
CA ILE A 184 -11.99 -6.33 -2.91
C ILE A 184 -11.93 -5.38 -1.71
N VAL A 185 -11.82 -4.08 -1.98
CA VAL A 185 -11.64 -3.05 -0.95
C VAL A 185 -12.73 -1.99 -1.05
N GLY A 186 -12.91 -1.24 0.02
CA GLY A 186 -13.93 -0.20 0.13
C GLY A 186 -14.42 -0.06 1.57
N ARG A 187 -15.20 0.98 1.82
CA ARG A 187 -15.75 1.25 3.16
C ARG A 187 -16.61 0.11 3.72
N PRO A 188 -16.87 0.07 5.04
CA PRO A 188 -17.87 -0.83 5.60
C PRO A 188 -19.23 -0.70 4.88
N ASN A 189 -19.96 -1.81 4.78
CA ASN A 189 -21.34 -1.84 4.25
C ASN A 189 -21.54 -1.45 2.78
N VAL A 190 -20.49 -1.20 1.99
CA VAL A 190 -20.58 -0.96 0.54
C VAL A 190 -21.00 -2.20 -0.27
N GLY A 191 -21.01 -3.38 0.37
CA GLY A 191 -21.43 -4.65 -0.24
C GLY A 191 -20.28 -5.57 -0.70
N LYS A 192 -19.09 -5.44 -0.11
CA LYS A 192 -17.93 -6.31 -0.38
C LYS A 192 -18.26 -7.79 -0.23
N SER A 193 -18.79 -8.19 0.92
CA SER A 193 -19.11 -9.60 1.21
C SER A 193 -20.21 -10.13 0.30
N THR A 194 -21.17 -9.29 -0.07
CA THR A 194 -22.20 -9.64 -1.07
C THR A 194 -21.56 -9.89 -2.43
N LEU A 195 -20.64 -9.03 -2.88
CA LEU A 195 -19.94 -9.23 -4.14
C LEU A 195 -19.11 -10.51 -4.13
N VAL A 196 -18.37 -10.79 -3.05
CA VAL A 196 -17.59 -12.02 -2.96
C VAL A 196 -18.48 -13.26 -3.06
N ASN A 197 -19.58 -13.30 -2.29
CA ASN A 197 -20.52 -14.42 -2.36
C ASN A 197 -21.13 -14.57 -3.77
N THR A 198 -21.44 -13.46 -4.42
CA THR A 198 -21.95 -13.47 -5.80
C THR A 198 -20.90 -13.99 -6.78
N LEU A 199 -19.63 -13.65 -6.60
CA LEU A 199 -18.54 -14.17 -7.43
C LEU A 199 -18.34 -15.67 -7.22
N ILE A 200 -18.36 -16.16 -5.98
CA ILE A 200 -18.16 -17.58 -5.66
C ILE A 200 -19.39 -18.43 -6.04
N GLY A 201 -20.60 -17.90 -5.83
CA GLY A 201 -21.87 -18.61 -6.03
C GLY A 201 -22.47 -18.49 -7.43
N GLU A 202 -21.70 -18.04 -8.43
CA GLU A 202 -22.13 -18.14 -9.83
C GLU A 202 -22.00 -19.59 -10.32
N GLU A 203 -22.95 -20.08 -11.12
CA GLU A 203 -22.97 -21.46 -11.65
C GLU A 203 -21.69 -21.85 -12.42
N ARG A 204 -20.92 -20.85 -12.87
CA ARG A 204 -19.69 -21.01 -13.65
C ARG A 204 -18.43 -20.92 -12.80
N VAL A 205 -18.58 -20.90 -11.47
CA VAL A 205 -17.47 -20.77 -10.55
C VAL A 205 -17.27 -22.06 -9.78
N ILE A 206 -16.07 -22.63 -9.92
CA ILE A 206 -15.64 -23.82 -9.17
C ILE A 206 -14.70 -23.30 -8.08
N ALA A 207 -15.13 -23.43 -6.83
CA ALA A 207 -14.28 -23.15 -5.68
C ALA A 207 -13.44 -24.39 -5.34
N PHE A 208 -12.15 -24.20 -5.13
CA PHE A 208 -11.27 -25.29 -4.68
C PHE A 208 -11.26 -25.33 -3.15
N ASP A 209 -12.01 -26.25 -2.55
CA ASP A 209 -11.86 -26.57 -1.13
C ASP A 209 -10.73 -27.60 -0.98
N MET A 210 -9.49 -27.14 -0.74
CA MET A 210 -8.45 -28.04 -0.24
C MET A 210 -8.67 -28.27 1.27
N PRO A 211 -9.02 -29.49 1.71
CA PRO A 211 -9.16 -29.79 3.13
C PRO A 211 -7.76 -29.95 3.73
N GLY A 212 -7.28 -29.01 4.55
CA GLY A 212 -6.01 -29.23 5.25
C GLY A 212 -5.26 -28.05 5.88
N THR A 213 -5.52 -26.79 5.52
CA THR A 213 -4.74 -25.67 6.10
C THR A 213 -5.62 -24.71 6.88
N THR A 214 -5.84 -25.01 8.16
CA THR A 214 -6.53 -24.14 9.14
C THR A 214 -5.78 -22.83 9.44
N ARG A 215 -4.74 -22.48 8.68
CA ARG A 215 -3.98 -21.21 8.76
C ARG A 215 -4.07 -20.34 7.50
N ASP A 216 -4.57 -20.85 6.37
CA ASP A 216 -4.70 -20.11 5.10
C ASP A 216 -6.09 -19.48 4.93
N SER A 217 -6.69 -18.96 6.01
CA SER A 217 -8.02 -18.34 6.02
C SER A 217 -8.11 -17.02 5.22
N ILE A 218 -7.15 -16.74 4.36
CA ILE A 218 -6.90 -15.45 3.72
C ILE A 218 -7.09 -15.54 2.20
N TYR A 219 -6.85 -16.70 1.60
CA TYR A 219 -6.95 -16.91 0.16
C TYR A 219 -8.13 -17.82 -0.19
N VAL A 220 -8.89 -17.46 -1.21
CA VAL A 220 -9.94 -18.33 -1.79
C VAL A 220 -9.73 -18.43 -3.28
N ASP A 221 -9.32 -19.61 -3.71
CA ASP A 221 -9.10 -19.94 -5.11
C ASP A 221 -10.43 -20.31 -5.77
N PHE A 222 -10.66 -19.72 -6.95
CA PHE A 222 -11.84 -19.99 -7.74
C PHE A 222 -11.52 -19.90 -9.24
N GLU A 223 -12.22 -20.71 -10.03
CA GLU A 223 -12.13 -20.65 -11.49
C GLU A 223 -13.36 -19.96 -12.07
N ARG A 224 -13.21 -19.10 -13.07
CA ARG A 224 -14.33 -18.52 -13.82
C ARG A 224 -14.00 -18.46 -15.31
N ASN A 225 -14.85 -19.04 -16.15
CA ASN A 225 -14.66 -19.10 -17.61
C ASN A 225 -13.27 -19.65 -18.02
N GLY A 226 -12.77 -20.70 -17.35
CA GLY A 226 -11.47 -21.28 -17.67
C GLY A 226 -10.26 -20.51 -17.13
N ARG A 227 -10.47 -19.47 -16.32
CA ARG A 227 -9.40 -18.66 -15.73
C ARG A 227 -9.38 -18.81 -14.22
N GLN A 228 -8.19 -19.00 -13.67
CA GLN A 228 -7.99 -19.11 -12.22
C GLN A 228 -7.81 -17.73 -11.59
N TYR A 229 -8.42 -17.56 -10.43
CA TYR A 229 -8.36 -16.36 -9.62
C TYR A 229 -8.18 -16.73 -8.16
N THR A 230 -7.55 -15.84 -7.41
CA THR A 230 -7.40 -15.97 -5.95
C THR A 230 -7.95 -14.72 -5.30
N LEU A 231 -9.00 -14.83 -4.49
CA LEU A 231 -9.49 -13.73 -3.66
C LEU A 231 -8.63 -13.61 -2.40
N ILE A 232 -8.11 -12.42 -2.15
CA ILE A 232 -7.38 -12.08 -0.94
C ILE A 232 -8.36 -11.47 0.08
N ASP A 233 -8.22 -11.90 1.33
CA ASP A 233 -8.89 -11.37 2.53
C ASP A 233 -10.37 -11.76 2.67
N THR A 234 -10.60 -13.07 2.72
CA THR A 234 -11.92 -13.66 2.99
C THR A 234 -12.16 -14.00 4.46
N ALA A 235 -11.34 -13.48 5.39
CA ALA A 235 -11.44 -13.78 6.82
C ALA A 235 -12.82 -13.43 7.43
N GLY A 236 -13.57 -12.51 6.81
CA GLY A 236 -14.96 -12.20 7.19
C GLY A 236 -16.02 -13.17 6.65
N LEU A 237 -15.70 -13.98 5.63
CA LEU A 237 -16.67 -14.86 4.96
C LEU A 237 -16.77 -16.24 5.61
N ARG A 238 -15.64 -16.83 6.04
CA ARG A 238 -15.62 -18.17 6.68
C ARG A 238 -16.15 -18.19 8.12
N ARG A 239 -16.25 -17.05 8.82
CA ARG A 239 -16.75 -16.97 10.22
C ARG A 239 -18.27 -17.03 10.36
N ARG A 240 -19.04 -17.05 9.26
CA ARG A 240 -20.53 -17.04 9.30
C ARG A 240 -21.18 -18.35 9.79
N GLY A 241 -20.38 -19.34 10.20
CA GLY A 241 -20.90 -20.65 10.65
C GLY A 241 -21.55 -20.68 12.03
N LYS A 242 -21.29 -19.73 12.95
CA LYS A 242 -21.96 -19.61 14.26
C LYS A 242 -21.39 -18.42 15.05
N VAL A 243 -22.29 -17.59 15.59
CA VAL A 243 -22.13 -16.75 16.80
C VAL A 243 -21.59 -15.30 16.61
N PHE A 244 -22.47 -14.35 16.96
CA PHE A 244 -22.37 -12.90 17.18
C PHE A 244 -21.70 -12.00 16.11
N GLU A 245 -22.50 -11.05 15.61
CA GLU A 245 -22.11 -9.76 14.99
C GLU A 245 -21.32 -8.87 15.98
N ALA A 246 -20.25 -9.39 16.57
CA ALA A 246 -19.30 -8.57 17.28
C ALA A 246 -18.47 -7.83 16.22
N ILE A 247 -18.95 -6.64 15.85
CA ILE A 247 -18.24 -5.54 15.17
C ILE A 247 -17.09 -6.08 14.30
N GLU A 248 -17.31 -6.24 12.98
CA GLU A 248 -16.19 -6.33 12.02
C GLU A 248 -15.33 -5.07 12.20
N LYS A 249 -14.39 -5.10 13.15
CA LYS A 249 -13.40 -4.06 13.38
C LYS A 249 -12.48 -4.17 12.18
N PHE A 250 -12.75 -3.31 11.21
CA PHE A 250 -11.95 -3.15 10.02
C PHE A 250 -10.48 -2.98 10.44
N SER A 251 -9.67 -3.99 10.14
CA SER A 251 -8.22 -3.84 10.24
C SER A 251 -7.79 -3.08 8.99
N VAL A 252 -7.42 -1.81 9.20
CA VAL A 252 -6.84 -0.97 8.15
C VAL A 252 -5.59 -1.64 7.61
N VAL A 253 -4.75 -2.19 8.51
CA VAL A 253 -3.52 -2.90 8.17
C VAL A 253 -3.80 -4.07 7.23
N LYS A 254 -4.78 -4.93 7.52
CA LYS A 254 -5.13 -6.05 6.65
C LYS A 254 -5.57 -5.58 5.28
N THR A 255 -6.41 -4.54 5.20
CA THR A 255 -6.81 -3.99 3.90
C THR A 255 -5.60 -3.53 3.09
N LEU A 256 -4.64 -2.86 3.73
CA LEU A 256 -3.40 -2.43 3.07
C LEU A 256 -2.53 -3.62 2.66
N GLN A 257 -2.42 -4.66 3.49
CA GLN A 257 -1.73 -5.92 3.12
C GLN A 257 -2.39 -6.59 1.92
N SER A 258 -3.72 -6.65 1.88
CA SER A 258 -4.49 -7.23 0.78
C SER A 258 -4.28 -6.49 -0.52
N ILE A 259 -4.28 -5.14 -0.48
CA ILE A 259 -3.90 -4.31 -1.63
C ILE A 259 -2.45 -4.60 -2.04
N ALA A 260 -1.54 -4.67 -1.07
CA ALA A 260 -0.14 -4.87 -1.33
C ALA A 260 0.19 -6.28 -1.87
N ASP A 261 -0.65 -7.29 -1.69
CA ASP A 261 -0.48 -8.65 -2.24
C ASP A 261 -1.29 -8.89 -3.53
N ALA A 262 -2.29 -8.06 -3.82
CA ALA A 262 -3.11 -8.21 -5.02
C ALA A 262 -2.38 -7.86 -6.31
N ASN A 263 -2.81 -8.46 -7.42
CA ASN A 263 -2.47 -7.97 -8.76
C ASN A 263 -3.48 -6.92 -9.21
N VAL A 264 -4.77 -7.19 -8.98
CA VAL A 264 -5.88 -6.28 -9.30
C VAL A 264 -6.69 -6.00 -8.05
N VAL A 265 -6.99 -4.75 -7.81
CA VAL A 265 -7.88 -4.31 -6.74
C VAL A 265 -9.20 -3.87 -7.32
N ILE A 266 -10.29 -4.37 -6.75
CA ILE A 266 -11.65 -3.89 -7.03
C ILE A 266 -12.05 -2.94 -5.90
N LEU A 267 -12.10 -1.65 -6.19
CA LEU A 267 -12.61 -0.65 -5.25
C LEU A 267 -14.13 -0.59 -5.36
N LEU A 268 -14.82 -1.00 -4.31
CA LEU A 268 -16.27 -0.94 -4.20
C LEU A 268 -16.73 0.36 -3.54
N LEU A 269 -17.58 1.08 -4.25
CA LEU A 269 -18.25 2.28 -3.78
C LEU A 269 -19.76 2.00 -3.64
N ASP A 270 -20.40 2.64 -2.67
CA ASP A 270 -21.86 2.57 -2.51
C ASP A 270 -22.50 3.73 -3.25
N ALA A 271 -23.32 3.44 -4.26
CA ALA A 271 -24.01 4.45 -5.06
C ALA A 271 -25.07 5.26 -4.30
N ARG A 272 -25.53 4.76 -3.15
CA ARG A 272 -26.52 5.42 -2.28
C ARG A 272 -25.88 6.40 -1.31
N GLN A 273 -24.55 6.42 -1.23
CA GLN A 273 -23.79 7.28 -0.33
C GLN A 273 -22.91 8.22 -1.15
N ASP A 274 -22.54 9.34 -0.53
CA ASP A 274 -21.52 10.22 -1.10
C ASP A 274 -20.16 9.51 -1.13
N ILE A 275 -19.38 9.82 -2.16
CA ILE A 275 -17.97 9.44 -2.22
C ILE A 275 -17.24 10.21 -1.12
N SER A 276 -16.75 9.49 -0.14
CA SER A 276 -16.03 10.05 1.00
C SER A 276 -14.56 10.28 0.65
N ASP A 277 -13.88 11.10 1.45
CA ASP A 277 -12.43 11.26 1.34
C ASP A 277 -11.74 9.89 1.53
N GLN A 278 -12.24 9.06 2.46
CA GLN A 278 -11.71 7.71 2.70
C GLN A 278 -11.68 6.84 1.44
N ASP A 279 -12.70 6.94 0.57
CA ASP A 279 -12.73 6.21 -0.70
C ASP A 279 -11.61 6.68 -1.64
N ALA A 280 -11.38 7.99 -1.71
CA ALA A 280 -10.30 8.58 -2.50
C ALA A 280 -8.92 8.19 -1.95
N HIS A 281 -8.76 8.08 -0.63
CA HIS A 281 -7.48 7.68 -0.03
C HIS A 281 -7.16 6.20 -0.20
N ILE A 282 -8.16 5.30 -0.06
CA ILE A 282 -7.97 3.89 -0.40
C ILE A 282 -7.56 3.78 -1.87
N ALA A 283 -8.23 4.51 -2.77
CA ALA A 283 -7.86 4.52 -4.18
C ALA A 283 -6.45 5.06 -4.40
N GLY A 284 -6.06 6.14 -3.73
CA GLY A 284 -4.71 6.70 -3.77
C GLY A 284 -3.66 5.67 -3.37
N PHE A 285 -3.87 4.96 -2.26
CA PHE A 285 -2.97 3.91 -1.80
C PHE A 285 -2.84 2.76 -2.81
N VAL A 286 -3.92 2.35 -3.48
CA VAL A 286 -3.86 1.34 -4.55
C VAL A 286 -2.94 1.80 -5.69
N VAL A 287 -3.05 3.06 -6.10
CA VAL A 287 -2.19 3.65 -7.15
C VAL A 287 -0.73 3.74 -6.71
N GLU A 288 -0.51 4.13 -5.46
CA GLU A 288 0.83 4.19 -4.85
C GLU A 288 1.47 2.81 -4.69
N GLN A 289 0.68 1.76 -4.45
CA GLN A 289 1.15 0.38 -4.50
C GLN A 289 1.36 -0.12 -5.95
N GLY A 290 0.94 0.66 -6.94
CA GLY A 290 1.10 0.31 -8.35
C GLY A 290 0.22 -0.84 -8.78
N ARG A 291 -0.89 -1.08 -8.07
CA ARG A 291 -1.81 -2.17 -8.41
C ARG A 291 -2.78 -1.74 -9.49
N ALA A 292 -3.15 -2.69 -10.33
CA ALA A 292 -4.25 -2.49 -11.26
C ALA A 292 -5.55 -2.22 -10.47
N LEU A 293 -6.40 -1.35 -11.00
CA LEU A 293 -7.60 -0.88 -10.31
C LEU A 293 -8.81 -0.93 -11.24
N VAL A 294 -9.89 -1.50 -10.71
CA VAL A 294 -11.24 -1.45 -11.29
C VAL A 294 -12.19 -0.90 -10.24
N VAL A 295 -13.07 0.02 -10.63
CA VAL A 295 -14.02 0.64 -9.69
C VAL A 295 -15.41 0.06 -9.91
N GLY A 296 -15.98 -0.56 -8.87
CA GLY A 296 -17.35 -1.06 -8.84
C GLY A 296 -18.26 -0.16 -8.03
N VAL A 297 -19.17 0.55 -8.68
CA VAL A 297 -20.19 1.38 -8.04
C VAL A 297 -21.42 0.50 -7.79
N ASN A 298 -21.51 -0.02 -6.57
CA ASN A 298 -22.49 -1.03 -6.16
C ASN A 298 -23.80 -0.39 -5.67
N LYS A 299 -24.85 -1.23 -5.51
CA LYS A 299 -26.22 -0.82 -5.14
C LYS A 299 -26.84 0.16 -6.13
N TRP A 300 -26.51 -0.01 -7.41
CA TRP A 300 -27.01 0.83 -8.50
C TRP A 300 -28.48 0.55 -8.88
N ASP A 301 -28.98 -0.60 -8.45
CA ASP A 301 -30.39 -1.00 -8.54
C ASP A 301 -31.29 0.00 -7.81
N GLY A 302 -32.46 0.27 -8.41
CA GLY A 302 -33.50 1.10 -7.81
C GLY A 302 -33.17 2.59 -7.64
N LEU A 303 -32.01 3.07 -8.09
CA LEU A 303 -31.66 4.50 -8.00
C LEU A 303 -32.45 5.37 -8.98
N ASP A 304 -32.94 6.48 -8.47
CA ASP A 304 -33.56 7.55 -9.24
C ASP A 304 -32.59 8.15 -10.28
N PRO A 305 -33.05 8.55 -11.48
CA PRO A 305 -32.20 9.17 -12.50
C PRO A 305 -31.38 10.36 -12.01
N HIS A 306 -31.94 11.21 -11.15
CA HIS A 306 -31.26 12.40 -10.64
C HIS A 306 -30.11 12.02 -9.69
N VAL A 307 -30.29 10.98 -8.87
CA VAL A 307 -29.22 10.44 -8.01
C VAL A 307 -28.10 9.87 -8.87
N ARG A 308 -28.43 9.10 -9.92
CA ARG A 308 -27.44 8.52 -10.83
C ARG A 308 -26.58 9.58 -11.52
N GLU A 309 -27.19 10.67 -11.97
CA GLU A 309 -26.48 11.78 -12.61
C GLU A 309 -25.53 12.48 -11.62
N ARG A 310 -26.01 12.77 -10.41
CA ARG A 310 -25.21 13.36 -9.34
C ARG A 310 -24.01 12.47 -8.97
N THR A 311 -24.23 11.17 -8.75
CA THR A 311 -23.15 10.22 -8.45
C THR A 311 -22.10 10.18 -9.55
N LYS A 312 -22.52 10.19 -10.83
CA LYS A 312 -21.57 10.24 -11.98
C LYS A 312 -20.74 11.51 -11.98
N ALA A 313 -21.36 12.67 -11.72
CA ALA A 313 -20.65 13.95 -11.63
C ALA A 313 -19.64 13.96 -10.48
N ASP A 314 -20.03 13.42 -9.32
CA ASP A 314 -19.13 13.33 -8.16
C ASP A 314 -17.96 12.36 -8.39
N LEU A 315 -18.19 11.21 -9.04
CA LEU A 315 -17.11 10.28 -9.43
C LEU A 315 -16.11 10.99 -10.35
N ALA A 316 -16.59 11.68 -11.39
CA ALA A 316 -15.73 12.39 -12.35
C ALA A 316 -14.93 13.52 -11.70
N ARG A 317 -15.48 14.18 -10.67
CA ARG A 317 -14.83 15.27 -9.96
C ARG A 317 -13.83 14.78 -8.91
N LYS A 318 -14.25 13.87 -8.02
CA LYS A 318 -13.46 13.43 -6.85
C LYS A 318 -12.42 12.37 -7.21
N LEU A 319 -12.70 11.52 -8.20
CA LEU A 319 -11.83 10.40 -8.59
C LEU A 319 -11.18 10.62 -9.97
N LYS A 320 -10.99 11.89 -10.37
CA LYS A 320 -10.38 12.25 -11.65
C LYS A 320 -8.99 11.65 -11.87
N PHE A 321 -8.23 11.45 -10.79
CA PHE A 321 -6.90 10.84 -10.82
C PHE A 321 -6.92 9.33 -11.16
N LEU A 322 -8.10 8.71 -11.21
CA LEU A 322 -8.31 7.31 -11.60
C LEU A 322 -8.75 7.19 -13.07
N ASP A 323 -8.32 8.10 -13.93
CA ASP A 323 -8.64 8.14 -15.35
C ASP A 323 -8.24 6.86 -16.13
N PHE A 324 -7.24 6.11 -15.65
CA PHE A 324 -6.88 4.80 -16.19
C PHE A 324 -7.87 3.70 -15.82
N ALA A 325 -8.62 3.83 -14.72
CA ALA A 325 -9.47 2.77 -14.18
C ALA A 325 -10.84 2.74 -14.87
N LYS A 326 -11.38 1.54 -15.10
CA LYS A 326 -12.74 1.37 -15.61
C LYS A 326 -13.75 1.40 -14.46
N PHE A 327 -14.84 2.16 -14.65
CA PHE A 327 -15.96 2.25 -13.71
C PHE A 327 -17.10 1.36 -14.18
N HIS A 328 -17.62 0.53 -13.28
CA HIS A 328 -18.76 -0.35 -13.53
C HIS A 328 -19.86 -0.06 -12.53
N PHE A 329 -21.06 0.15 -13.03
CA PHE A 329 -22.26 0.29 -12.21
C PHE A 329 -22.87 -1.09 -12.03
N ILE A 330 -22.89 -1.59 -10.79
CA ILE A 330 -23.25 -2.97 -10.48
C ILE A 330 -24.32 -3.05 -9.41
N SER A 331 -24.97 -4.20 -9.35
CA SER A 331 -25.70 -4.65 -8.17
C SER A 331 -25.23 -6.05 -7.82
N ALA A 332 -24.46 -6.17 -6.74
CA ALA A 332 -23.98 -7.45 -6.27
C ALA A 332 -25.13 -8.37 -5.81
N ALA A 333 -26.19 -7.81 -5.23
CA ALA A 333 -27.37 -8.55 -4.79
C ALA A 333 -28.17 -9.09 -5.98
N GLU A 334 -28.44 -8.23 -6.98
CA GLU A 334 -29.19 -8.59 -8.19
C GLU A 334 -28.32 -9.23 -9.28
N LYS A 335 -27.06 -9.58 -8.96
CA LYS A 335 -26.06 -10.17 -9.87
C LYS A 335 -25.89 -9.42 -11.20
N THR A 336 -26.12 -8.12 -11.21
CA THR A 336 -26.12 -7.28 -12.41
C THR A 336 -24.79 -6.54 -12.55
N GLY A 337 -24.19 -6.56 -13.75
CA GLY A 337 -22.94 -5.84 -14.04
C GLY A 337 -21.65 -6.57 -13.60
N ILE A 338 -21.76 -7.77 -13.01
CA ILE A 338 -20.61 -8.56 -12.54
C ILE A 338 -19.72 -9.06 -13.69
N GLY A 339 -20.31 -9.52 -14.78
CA GLY A 339 -19.56 -9.99 -15.95
C GLY A 339 -18.65 -8.91 -16.56
N PRO A 340 -19.16 -7.71 -16.91
CA PRO A 340 -18.35 -6.58 -17.36
C PRO A 340 -17.24 -6.17 -16.37
N LEU A 341 -17.55 -6.20 -15.07
CA LEU A 341 -16.58 -5.91 -14.01
C LEU A 341 -15.41 -6.90 -14.08
N MET A 342 -15.67 -8.20 -14.11
CA MET A 342 -14.64 -9.24 -14.17
C MET A 342 -13.84 -9.21 -15.47
N ARG A 343 -14.48 -8.91 -16.62
CA ARG A 343 -13.73 -8.67 -17.87
C ARG A 343 -12.76 -7.49 -17.75
N SER A 344 -13.12 -6.47 -17.00
CA SER A 344 -12.20 -5.34 -16.78
C SER A 344 -11.10 -5.67 -15.80
N VAL A 345 -11.31 -6.58 -14.86
CA VAL A 345 -10.25 -7.14 -14.01
C VAL A 345 -9.23 -7.88 -14.89
N ASP A 346 -9.70 -8.69 -15.83
CA ASP A 346 -8.86 -9.38 -16.80
C ASP A 346 -8.05 -8.41 -17.68
N ASP A 347 -8.73 -7.41 -18.25
CA ASP A 347 -8.08 -6.38 -19.08
C ASP A 347 -7.00 -5.63 -18.29
N ALA A 348 -7.32 -5.27 -17.04
CA ALA A 348 -6.43 -4.52 -16.16
C ALA A 348 -5.20 -5.35 -15.77
N TYR A 349 -5.39 -6.63 -15.45
CA TYR A 349 -4.28 -7.56 -15.19
C TYR A 349 -3.38 -7.72 -16.41
N ALA A 350 -3.97 -7.96 -17.59
CA ALA A 350 -3.23 -8.11 -18.84
C ALA A 350 -2.45 -6.84 -19.21
N ALA A 351 -3.02 -5.66 -18.97
CA ALA A 351 -2.34 -4.39 -19.15
C ALA A 351 -1.18 -4.21 -18.17
N ALA A 352 -1.37 -4.57 -16.89
CA ALA A 352 -0.34 -4.45 -15.86
C ALA A 352 0.86 -5.38 -16.09
N MET A 353 0.64 -6.56 -16.66
CA MET A 353 1.65 -7.57 -16.99
C MET A 353 2.19 -7.44 -18.43
N LYS A 354 1.79 -6.41 -19.18
CA LYS A 354 2.12 -6.29 -20.60
C LYS A 354 3.63 -6.12 -20.80
N LYS A 355 4.21 -6.92 -21.70
CA LYS A 355 5.57 -6.71 -22.18
C LYS A 355 5.62 -5.53 -23.15
N LEU A 356 6.50 -4.57 -22.89
CA LEU A 356 6.65 -3.34 -23.66
C LEU A 356 8.02 -3.35 -24.37
N PRO A 357 8.09 -3.69 -25.68
CA PRO A 357 9.36 -3.77 -26.39
C PRO A 357 10.08 -2.42 -26.46
N THR A 358 11.36 -2.40 -26.09
CA THR A 358 12.25 -1.22 -26.12
C THR A 358 12.18 -0.42 -27.43
N PRO A 359 12.18 -1.04 -28.63
CA PRO A 359 12.08 -0.27 -29.88
C PRO A 359 10.76 0.49 -30.02
N LYS A 360 9.65 -0.10 -29.59
CA LYS A 360 8.33 0.55 -29.62
C LYS A 360 8.24 1.67 -28.58
N LEU A 361 8.76 1.43 -27.37
CA LEU A 361 8.83 2.44 -26.31
C LEU A 361 9.66 3.65 -26.73
N THR A 362 10.82 3.42 -27.33
CA THR A 362 11.72 4.49 -27.76
C THR A 362 11.13 5.28 -28.92
N ARG A 363 10.46 4.62 -29.87
CA ARG A 363 9.71 5.32 -30.93
C ARG A 363 8.61 6.21 -30.36
N ALA A 364 7.76 5.67 -29.48
CA ALA A 364 6.68 6.42 -28.85
C ALA A 364 7.21 7.62 -28.03
N LEU A 365 8.37 7.47 -27.37
CA LEU A 365 9.06 8.57 -26.69
C LEU A 365 9.45 9.69 -27.66
N ILE A 366 10.11 9.33 -28.77
CA ILE A 366 10.57 10.31 -29.77
C ILE A 366 9.37 11.06 -30.36
N GLU A 367 8.32 10.35 -30.76
CA GLU A 367 7.08 10.94 -31.29
C GLU A 367 6.42 11.90 -30.27
N ALA A 368 6.41 11.54 -28.98
CA ALA A 368 5.88 12.41 -27.92
C ALA A 368 6.73 13.68 -27.73
N VAL A 369 8.06 13.55 -27.77
CA VAL A 369 8.97 14.71 -27.64
C VAL A 369 8.90 15.63 -28.85
N GLU A 370 8.74 15.08 -30.05
CA GLU A 370 8.52 15.86 -31.28
C GLU A 370 7.21 16.64 -31.23
N PHE A 371 6.13 15.99 -30.79
CA PHE A 371 4.83 16.65 -30.62
C PHE A 371 4.89 17.77 -29.56
N GLN A 372 5.51 17.51 -28.41
CA GLN A 372 5.67 18.49 -27.35
C GLN A 372 7.03 18.36 -26.69
N GLN A 373 7.90 19.34 -26.91
CA GLN A 373 9.25 19.35 -26.34
C GLN A 373 9.22 19.68 -24.83
N PRO A 374 10.15 19.10 -24.03
CA PRO A 374 10.28 19.48 -22.63
C PRO A 374 10.74 20.94 -22.51
N ARG A 375 10.21 21.63 -21.49
CA ARG A 375 10.61 23.00 -21.19
C ARG A 375 12.09 23.05 -20.80
N ARG A 376 12.73 24.20 -21.05
CA ARG A 376 14.08 24.47 -20.55
C ARG A 376 14.02 24.81 -19.06
N ARG A 377 15.05 24.41 -18.31
CA ARG A 377 15.30 24.90 -16.95
C ARG A 377 16.61 25.66 -16.99
N GLY A 378 16.54 26.99 -16.96
CA GLY A 378 17.69 27.85 -17.24
C GLY A 378 18.23 27.63 -18.68
N PRO A 379 19.55 27.45 -18.87
CA PRO A 379 20.14 27.24 -20.20
C PRO A 379 19.97 25.80 -20.73
N VAL A 380 19.59 24.86 -19.88
CA VAL A 380 19.59 23.43 -20.22
C VAL A 380 18.20 22.96 -20.64
N ARG A 381 18.14 22.20 -21.74
CA ARG A 381 16.95 21.44 -22.15
C ARG A 381 17.16 19.95 -21.85
N PRO A 382 16.25 19.28 -21.13
CA PRO A 382 16.28 17.82 -20.99
C PRO A 382 16.30 17.14 -22.36
N LYS A 383 17.18 16.15 -22.53
CA LYS A 383 17.26 15.33 -23.75
C LYS A 383 16.93 13.89 -23.42
N LEU A 384 15.71 13.46 -23.77
CA LEU A 384 15.22 12.11 -23.60
C LEU A 384 15.68 11.28 -24.83
N ARG A 385 16.51 10.26 -24.62
CA ARG A 385 17.20 9.53 -25.71
C ARG A 385 16.53 8.22 -26.07
N TYR A 386 16.25 7.39 -25.07
CA TYR A 386 15.61 6.09 -25.28
C TYR A 386 14.85 5.65 -24.02
N ALA A 387 13.95 4.68 -24.20
CA ALA A 387 13.12 4.14 -23.13
C ALA A 387 13.08 2.61 -23.18
N HIS A 388 13.13 1.96 -22.02
CA HIS A 388 12.96 0.52 -21.88
C HIS A 388 12.03 0.19 -20.70
N GLN A 389 11.51 -1.04 -20.66
CA GLN A 389 10.68 -1.50 -19.56
C GLN A 389 11.55 -1.89 -18.36
N GLY A 390 11.34 -1.25 -17.21
CA GLY A 390 12.03 -1.54 -15.95
C GLY A 390 11.27 -2.50 -15.03
N GLY A 391 9.96 -2.71 -15.26
CA GLY A 391 9.13 -3.54 -14.39
C GLY A 391 7.73 -3.79 -14.95
N GLN A 392 7.02 -4.70 -14.29
CA GLN A 392 5.63 -5.08 -14.55
C GLN A 392 4.85 -5.10 -13.24
N ASN A 393 3.52 -4.89 -13.34
CA ASN A 393 2.60 -4.83 -12.20
C ASN A 393 3.07 -3.92 -11.04
N PRO A 394 3.25 -2.60 -11.29
CA PRO A 394 2.83 -1.86 -12.49
C PRO A 394 3.88 -1.84 -13.62
N PRO A 395 3.50 -1.53 -14.87
CA PRO A 395 4.46 -1.21 -15.91
C PRO A 395 5.32 -0.01 -15.48
N ILE A 396 6.64 -0.21 -15.49
CA ILE A 396 7.63 0.85 -15.24
C ILE A 396 8.38 1.10 -16.54
N ILE A 397 8.37 2.34 -17.02
CA ILE A 397 9.15 2.78 -18.19
C ILE A 397 10.33 3.61 -17.67
N VAL A 398 11.54 3.12 -17.94
CA VAL A 398 12.78 3.81 -17.58
C VAL A 398 13.27 4.59 -18.80
N ILE A 399 13.35 5.91 -18.67
CA ILE A 399 13.79 6.81 -19.71
C ILE A 399 15.20 7.31 -19.42
N HIS A 400 16.09 7.15 -20.39
CA HIS A 400 17.47 7.56 -20.32
C HIS A 400 17.74 8.83 -21.13
N GLY A 401 18.69 9.62 -20.67
CA GLY A 401 18.95 10.91 -21.28
C GLY A 401 19.86 11.81 -20.46
N ASN A 402 19.86 13.09 -20.83
CA ASN A 402 20.67 14.13 -20.20
C ASN A 402 19.77 15.18 -19.53
N ALA A 403 20.20 15.69 -18.38
CA ALA A 403 19.50 16.73 -17.63
C ALA A 403 18.03 16.38 -17.34
N LEU A 404 17.77 15.10 -16.99
CA LEU A 404 16.41 14.63 -16.75
C LEU A 404 15.83 15.12 -15.43
N ASP A 405 16.68 15.57 -14.50
CA ASP A 405 16.32 16.28 -13.27
C ASP A 405 15.62 17.63 -13.54
N ALA A 406 15.71 18.14 -14.77
CA ALA A 406 14.99 19.32 -15.21
C ALA A 406 13.62 19.02 -15.86
N VAL A 407 13.22 17.74 -15.97
CA VAL A 407 11.88 17.37 -16.43
C VAL A 407 10.86 17.64 -15.31
N THR A 408 9.80 18.38 -15.62
CA THR A 408 8.74 18.69 -14.65
C THR A 408 7.74 17.55 -14.51
N ASP A 409 7.08 17.46 -13.36
CA ASP A 409 6.02 16.46 -13.10
C ASP A 409 4.87 16.57 -14.11
N THR A 410 4.53 17.78 -14.55
CA THR A 410 3.52 17.99 -15.59
C THR A 410 3.93 17.32 -16.91
N TYR A 411 5.21 17.42 -17.30
CA TYR A 411 5.72 16.78 -18.50
C TYR A 411 5.81 15.26 -18.33
N LYS A 412 6.16 14.78 -17.13
CA LYS A 412 6.11 13.36 -16.77
C LYS A 412 4.70 12.78 -16.96
N ARG A 413 3.65 13.45 -16.43
CA ARG A 413 2.25 13.05 -16.62
C ARG A 413 1.82 13.07 -18.09
N TYR A 414 2.29 14.05 -18.86
CA TYR A 414 2.08 14.07 -20.31
C TYR A 414 2.63 12.81 -20.98
N LEU A 415 3.88 12.43 -20.69
CA LEU A 415 4.48 11.22 -21.22
C LEU A 415 3.73 9.96 -20.75
N GLU A 416 3.33 9.90 -19.48
CA GLU A 416 2.53 8.79 -18.94
C GLU A 416 1.24 8.60 -19.74
N ASN A 417 0.50 9.69 -20.03
CA ASN A 417 -0.71 9.62 -20.83
C ASN A 417 -0.44 9.11 -22.25
N ARG A 418 0.61 9.62 -22.92
CA ARG A 418 0.98 9.20 -24.27
C ARG A 418 1.35 7.71 -24.33
N PHE A 419 2.11 7.23 -23.35
CA PHE A 419 2.43 5.80 -23.26
C PHE A 419 1.20 4.95 -22.94
N ARG A 420 0.34 5.39 -22.01
CA ARG A 420 -0.91 4.69 -21.70
C ARG A 420 -1.79 4.51 -22.93
N GLU A 421 -1.97 5.56 -23.73
CA GLU A 421 -2.71 5.52 -24.99
C GLU A 421 -2.05 4.58 -26.00
N THR A 422 -0.76 4.77 -26.27
CA THR A 422 0.00 4.02 -27.30
C THR A 422 0.01 2.52 -27.03
N PHE A 423 0.08 2.12 -25.76
CA PHE A 423 0.14 0.72 -25.35
C PHE A 423 -1.20 0.17 -24.83
N SER A 424 -2.27 0.96 -24.86
CA SER A 424 -3.61 0.60 -24.35
C SER A 424 -3.56 0.05 -22.92
N LEU A 425 -2.86 0.76 -22.03
CA LEU A 425 -2.65 0.34 -20.64
C LEU A 425 -3.85 0.72 -19.76
N THR A 426 -5.02 0.14 -20.06
CA THR A 426 -6.24 0.40 -19.31
C THR A 426 -6.26 -0.39 -18.01
N GLY A 427 -6.74 0.23 -16.92
CA GLY A 427 -6.89 -0.40 -15.62
C GLY A 427 -5.61 -0.54 -14.80
N THR A 428 -4.46 -0.09 -15.32
CA THR A 428 -3.18 -0.09 -14.57
C THR A 428 -2.58 1.31 -14.48
N PRO A 429 -2.02 1.70 -13.32
CA PRO A 429 -1.16 2.87 -13.26
C PRO A 429 0.13 2.59 -14.06
N LEU A 430 0.75 3.64 -14.58
CA LEU A 430 2.03 3.61 -15.30
C LEU A 430 3.05 4.45 -14.53
N ARG A 431 4.27 3.94 -14.35
CA ARG A 431 5.35 4.69 -13.73
C ARG A 431 6.43 5.03 -14.75
N ILE A 432 6.89 6.28 -14.71
CA ILE A 432 8.10 6.70 -15.43
C ILE A 432 9.22 6.96 -14.43
N GLU A 433 10.37 6.34 -14.68
CA GLU A 433 11.63 6.62 -14.01
C GLU A 433 12.59 7.31 -14.98
N PHE A 434 13.31 8.32 -14.48
CA PHE A 434 14.35 8.99 -15.25
C PHE A 434 15.73 8.54 -14.75
N ARG A 435 16.57 8.06 -15.67
CA ARG A 435 17.96 7.71 -15.40
C ARG A 435 18.91 8.56 -16.24
N SER A 436 19.46 9.59 -15.60
CA SER A 436 20.53 10.38 -16.21
C SER A 436 21.81 9.54 -16.26
N SER A 437 22.59 9.64 -17.35
CA SER A 437 23.95 9.12 -17.33
C SER A 437 24.79 9.97 -16.37
N THR A 438 25.40 9.34 -15.37
CA THR A 438 26.41 9.97 -14.52
C THR A 438 27.53 10.49 -15.41
N ASN A 439 27.85 11.78 -15.33
CA ASN A 439 28.97 12.34 -16.05
C ASN A 439 30.26 11.81 -15.40
N PRO A 440 31.07 10.95 -16.05
CA PRO A 440 32.25 10.34 -15.43
C PRO A 440 33.36 11.35 -15.06
N TYR A 441 33.20 12.61 -15.46
CA TYR A 441 34.16 13.70 -15.26
C TYR A 441 33.70 14.74 -14.23
N ALA A 442 32.56 14.55 -13.56
CA ALA A 442 32.03 15.54 -12.62
C ALA A 442 32.82 15.63 -11.29
N ASP A 443 33.57 14.59 -10.92
CA ASP A 443 34.36 14.55 -9.67
C ASP A 443 35.86 14.82 -9.88
N LYS A 444 36.23 15.43 -11.02
CA LYS A 444 37.61 15.89 -11.29
C LYS A 444 37.70 17.40 -11.21
N GLU A 445 37.59 17.96 -10.01
CA GLU A 445 38.13 19.29 -9.66
C GLU A 445 38.83 19.23 -8.30
#